data_AF-A0A9E1ZJ14-F1
#
_entry.id   AF-A0A9E1ZJ14-F1
#
_cell.length_a   1.000
_cell.length_b   1.000
_cell.length_c   1.000
_cell.angle_alpha   90.00
_cell.angle_beta   90.00
_cell.angle_gamma   90.00
#
_symmetry.space_group_name_H-M   'P 1'
#
loop_
_entity.id
_entity.type
_entity.pdbx_description
1 polymer ?
#
loop_
_entity_poly.entity_id
_entity_poly.type
_entity_poly.pdbx_seq_one_letter_code
_entity_poly.pdbx_strand_id
1 'polypeptide(L)'
;MEKRKLTLGHSPDPDDAFMFYGLAKGLIDDGGYDFEHILQDIQTLNERASRGELDISAISIHAYAHVCGEYALLPSGASMGDGYGPMLVAR
;
A
#
# COMPACT_ATOMS: atom_id res chain seq x y z
N MET A 1 10.16 13.54 -21.35
CA MET A 1 10.25 14.09 -19.98
C MET A 1 10.66 12.95 -19.08
N GLU A 2 11.57 13.20 -18.14
CA GLU A 2 11.99 12.20 -17.15
C GLU A 2 10.83 11.94 -16.19
N LYS A 3 10.46 10.67 -16.00
CA LYS A 3 9.39 10.30 -15.06
C LYS A 3 9.91 10.41 -13.63
N ARG A 4 9.06 10.87 -12.70
CA ARG A 4 9.41 10.87 -11.28
C ARG A 4 9.20 9.48 -10.71
N LYS A 5 10.27 8.86 -10.21
CA LYS A 5 10.20 7.55 -9.56
C LYS A 5 9.55 7.67 -8.17
N LEU A 6 8.63 6.78 -7.85
CA LEU A 6 7.96 6.65 -6.56
C LEU A 6 7.96 5.17 -6.11
N THR A 7 8.16 4.94 -4.82
CA THR A 7 8.04 3.61 -4.21
C THR A 7 6.59 3.33 -3.80
N LEU A 8 6.06 2.19 -4.21
CA LEU A 8 4.69 1.75 -3.95
C LEU A 8 4.72 0.40 -3.20
N GLY A 9 4.62 0.45 -1.88
CA GLY A 9 4.52 -0.74 -1.04
C GLY A 9 3.11 -1.30 -0.98
N HIS A 10 2.93 -2.56 -1.32
CA HIS A 10 1.67 -3.27 -1.16
C HIS A 10 1.91 -4.76 -0.88
N SER A 11 0.89 -5.47 -0.40
CA SER A 11 1.01 -6.89 -0.13
C SER A 11 1.08 -7.70 -1.44
N PRO A 12 1.64 -8.91 -1.40
CA PRO A 12 1.54 -9.87 -2.50
C PRO A 12 0.17 -10.58 -2.54
N ASP A 13 -0.82 -10.13 -1.78
CA ASP A 13 -2.13 -10.78 -1.69
C ASP A 13 -2.94 -10.58 -3.00
N PRO A 14 -3.85 -11.51 -3.34
CA PRO A 14 -4.56 -11.48 -4.62
C PRO A 14 -5.36 -10.19 -4.88
N ASP A 15 -5.90 -9.56 -3.84
CA ASP A 15 -6.65 -8.30 -3.94
C ASP A 15 -5.73 -7.12 -4.27
N ASP A 16 -4.57 -6.99 -3.62
CA ASP A 16 -3.58 -5.97 -3.96
C ASP A 16 -2.99 -6.19 -5.36
N ALA A 17 -2.69 -7.45 -5.71
CA ALA A 17 -2.21 -7.80 -7.05
C ALA A 17 -3.24 -7.41 -8.13
N PHE A 18 -4.53 -7.64 -7.88
CA PHE A 18 -5.61 -7.24 -8.78
C PHE A 18 -5.72 -5.71 -8.87
N MET A 19 -5.68 -5.02 -7.73
CA MET A 19 -5.81 -3.57 -7.64
C MET A 19 -4.70 -2.83 -8.40
N PHE A 20 -3.46 -3.28 -8.28
CA PHE A 20 -2.29 -2.62 -8.87
C PHE A 20 -1.85 -3.16 -10.23
N TYR A 21 -2.53 -4.19 -10.76
CA TYR A 21 -2.17 -4.84 -12.04
C TYR A 21 -2.01 -3.84 -13.20
N GLY A 22 -2.94 -2.88 -13.31
CA GLY A 22 -2.91 -1.87 -14.37
C GLY A 22 -1.65 -1.01 -14.35
N LEU A 23 -1.22 -0.58 -13.15
CA LEU A 23 0.03 0.16 -12.97
C LEU A 23 1.25 -0.74 -13.25
N ALA A 24 1.29 -1.93 -12.64
CA ALA A 24 2.43 -2.85 -12.77
C ALA A 24 2.68 -3.33 -14.21
N LYS A 25 1.65 -3.32 -15.06
CA LYS A 25 1.73 -3.70 -16.48
C LYS A 25 1.75 -2.50 -17.44
N GLY A 26 1.73 -1.27 -16.95
CA GLY A 26 1.72 -0.07 -17.78
C GLY A 26 0.49 0.02 -18.69
N LEU A 27 -0.66 -0.47 -18.21
CA LEU A 27 -1.92 -0.52 -18.96
C LEU A 27 -2.78 0.73 -18.77
N ILE A 28 -2.37 1.64 -17.89
CA ILE A 28 -3.05 2.90 -17.59
C ILE A 28 -2.06 4.05 -17.68
N ASP A 29 -2.58 5.27 -17.83
CA ASP A 29 -1.79 6.50 -17.74
C ASP A 29 -1.26 6.66 -16.31
N ASP A 30 0.06 6.72 -16.17
CA ASP A 30 0.76 6.89 -14.89
C ASP A 30 0.97 8.36 -14.52
N GLY A 31 0.48 9.30 -15.33
CA GLY A 31 0.55 10.74 -15.02
C GLY A 31 1.97 11.30 -14.98
N GLY A 32 2.95 10.61 -15.57
CA GLY A 32 4.36 11.01 -15.56
C GLY A 32 5.16 10.45 -14.38
N TYR A 33 4.63 9.47 -13.67
CA TYR A 33 5.32 8.76 -12.59
C TYR A 33 5.84 7.39 -13.04
N ASP A 34 6.89 6.91 -12.38
CA ASP A 34 7.41 5.55 -12.51
C ASP A 34 7.31 4.86 -11.14
N PHE A 35 6.54 3.77 -11.06
CA PHE A 35 6.24 3.12 -9.78
C PHE A 35 7.15 1.90 -9.56
N GLU A 36 7.99 1.97 -8.54
CA GLU A 36 8.72 0.82 -8.02
C GLU A 36 7.83 0.06 -7.03
N HIS A 37 7.31 -1.08 -7.46
CA HIS A 37 6.48 -1.95 -6.63
C HIS A 37 7.33 -2.69 -5.60
N ILE A 38 6.97 -2.52 -4.32
CA ILE A 38 7.62 -3.19 -3.20
C ILE A 38 6.62 -4.15 -2.54
N LEU A 39 6.78 -5.44 -2.82
CA LEU A 39 5.90 -6.50 -2.32
C LEU A 39 6.36 -7.00 -0.95
N GLN A 40 5.62 -6.67 0.11
CA GLN A 40 5.92 -7.10 1.48
C GLN A 40 4.62 -7.31 2.27
N ASP A 41 4.66 -8.14 3.32
CA ASP A 41 3.50 -8.34 4.18
C ASP A 41 3.08 -7.03 4.89
N ILE A 42 1.80 -6.95 5.27
CA ILE A 42 1.23 -5.73 5.85
C ILE A 42 1.93 -5.29 7.14
N GLN A 43 2.47 -6.22 7.94
CA GLN A 43 3.17 -5.87 9.18
C GLN A 43 4.53 -5.24 8.87
N THR A 44 5.28 -5.80 7.93
CA THR A 44 6.51 -5.17 7.44
C THR A 44 6.22 -3.78 6.86
N LEU A 45 5.16 -3.61 6.08
CA LEU A 45 4.79 -2.30 5.54
C LEU A 45 4.40 -1.30 6.64
N ASN A 46 3.63 -1.71 7.66
CA ASN A 46 3.32 -0.87 8.82
C ASN A 46 4.60 -0.35 9.52
N GLU A 47 5.61 -1.21 9.69
CA GLU A 47 6.89 -0.84 10.31
C GLU A 47 7.72 0.09 9.43
N ARG A 48 7.68 -0.06 8.11
CA ARG A 48 8.36 0.84 7.18
C ARG A 48 7.69 2.21 7.09
N ALA A 49 6.36 2.24 7.14
CA ALA A 49 5.59 3.48 7.20
C ALA A 49 5.89 4.28 8.47
N SER A 50 6.07 3.62 9.62
CA SER A 50 6.47 4.31 10.86
C SER A 50 7.87 4.93 10.81
N ARG A 51 8.69 4.52 9.84
CA ARG A 51 10.03 5.07 9.56
C ARG A 51 10.08 6.00 8.33
N GLY A 52 8.94 6.24 7.66
CA GLY A 52 8.87 7.13 6.50
C GLY A 52 9.63 6.61 5.26
N GLU A 53 9.80 5.29 5.12
CA GLU A 53 10.71 4.72 4.11
C GLU A 53 10.12 4.63 2.69
N LEU A 54 8.80 4.79 2.55
CA LEU A 54 8.07 4.58 1.30
C LEU A 54 7.26 5.82 0.94
N ASP A 55 7.23 6.17 -0.35
CA ASP A 55 6.41 7.29 -0.86
C ASP A 55 4.91 6.95 -0.73
N ILE A 56 4.56 5.71 -1.04
CA ILE A 56 3.20 5.18 -0.99
C ILE A 56 3.26 3.78 -0.33
N SER A 57 2.39 3.51 0.63
CA SER A 57 2.38 2.23 1.35
C SER A 57 0.95 1.81 1.69
N ALA A 58 0.63 0.55 1.40
CA ALA A 58 -0.49 -0.13 2.04
C ALA A 58 -0.25 -0.19 3.55
N ILE A 59 -1.28 0.08 4.32
CA ILE A 59 -1.17 0.22 5.77
C ILE A 59 -2.45 -0.29 6.43
N SER A 60 -2.31 -0.93 7.58
CA SER A 60 -3.48 -1.23 8.40
C SER A 60 -4.08 0.06 8.96
N ILE A 61 -5.42 0.13 9.06
CA ILE A 61 -6.08 1.35 9.60
C ILE A 61 -5.64 1.66 11.04
N HIS A 62 -5.28 0.61 11.80
CA HIS A 62 -4.68 0.74 13.12
C HIS A 62 -3.33 1.46 13.07
N ALA A 63 -2.41 0.99 12.21
CA ALA A 63 -1.08 1.62 12.08
C ALA A 63 -1.17 3.05 11.53
N TYR A 64 -2.12 3.33 10.63
CA TYR A 64 -2.33 4.67 10.09
C TYR A 64 -2.57 5.73 11.18
N ALA A 65 -3.31 5.39 12.24
CA ALA A 65 -3.56 6.29 13.37
C ALA A 65 -2.27 6.79 14.05
N HIS A 66 -1.16 6.06 13.90
CA HIS A 66 0.14 6.42 14.47
C HIS A 66 1.03 7.22 13.51
N VAL A 67 0.72 7.25 12.21
CA VAL A 67 1.54 7.91 11.18
C VAL A 67 0.80 8.98 10.38
N CYS A 68 -0.44 9.32 10.76
CA CYS A 68 -1.29 10.29 10.06
C CYS A 68 -0.77 11.74 10.06
N GLY A 69 0.32 12.03 10.80
CA GLY A 69 1.03 13.31 10.72
C GLY A 69 2.00 13.39 9.54
N GLU A 70 2.49 12.24 9.06
CA GLU A 70 3.48 12.14 7.97
C GLU A 70 2.84 11.65 6.67
N TYR A 71 1.77 10.86 6.78
CA TYR A 71 1.06 10.27 5.64
C TYR A 71 -0.38 10.77 5.55
N ALA A 72 -0.83 10.95 4.31
CA ALA A 72 -2.24 11.17 3.98
C ALA A 72 -2.88 9.87 3.49
N LEU A 73 -4.10 9.58 3.96
CA LEU A 73 -4.89 8.46 3.46
C LEU A 73 -5.44 8.78 2.05
N LEU A 74 -5.22 7.88 1.09
CA LEU A 74 -5.78 8.01 -0.24
C LEU A 74 -7.28 7.70 -0.25
N PRO A 75 -8.07 8.34 -1.14
CA PRO A 75 -9.50 8.06 -1.28
C PRO A 75 -9.80 6.72 -1.99
N SER A 76 -8.75 6.00 -2.40
CA SER A 76 -8.81 4.70 -3.07
C SER A 76 -7.78 3.75 -2.47
N GLY A 77 -7.95 2.45 -2.71
CA GLY A 77 -6.99 1.43 -2.30
C GLY A 77 -7.28 0.73 -0.98
N ALA A 78 -8.46 0.96 -0.40
CA ALA A 78 -8.88 0.27 0.82
C ALA A 78 -9.39 -1.15 0.51
N SER A 79 -8.92 -2.13 1.28
CA SER A 79 -9.46 -3.48 1.37
C SER A 79 -10.03 -3.67 2.78
N MET A 80 -11.28 -3.24 3.01
CA MET A 80 -11.97 -3.33 4.29
C MET A 80 -13.41 -3.81 4.12
N GLY A 81 -13.92 -4.58 5.08
CA GLY A 81 -15.30 -5.07 5.08
C GLY A 81 -15.70 -5.71 6.41
N ASP A 82 -16.99 -6.00 6.55
CA ASP A 82 -17.53 -6.73 7.70
C ASP A 82 -17.21 -8.22 7.60
N GLY A 83 -16.76 -8.83 8.71
CA GLY A 83 -16.33 -10.23 8.73
C GLY A 83 -15.06 -10.51 7.90
N TYR A 84 -14.30 -9.46 7.58
CA TYR A 84 -13.07 -9.51 6.78
C TYR A 84 -11.84 -9.23 7.66
N GLY A 85 -10.72 -9.88 7.37
CA GLY A 85 -9.45 -9.68 8.07
C GLY A 85 -9.01 -10.87 8.95
N PRO A 86 -7.87 -10.74 9.64
CA PRO A 86 -7.26 -11.83 10.40
C PRO A 86 -8.14 -12.25 11.58
N MET A 87 -8.35 -13.56 11.73
CA MET A 87 -9.01 -14.14 12.91
C MET A 87 -7.99 -14.41 14.01
N LEU A 88 -8.26 -13.89 15.21
CA LEU A 88 -7.48 -14.18 16.40
C LEU A 88 -7.94 -15.51 17.00
N VAL A 89 -7.00 -16.45 17.16
CA VAL A 89 -7.22 -17.70 17.91
C VAL A 89 -6.46 -17.59 19.22
N ALA A 90 -7.16 -17.58 20.35
CA ALA A 90 -6.57 -17.58 21.69
C ALA A 90 -6.79 -18.94 22.37
N ARG A 91 -5.89 -19.30 23.31
CA ARG A 91 -6.01 -20.50 24.16
C ARG A 91 -6.46 -20.13 25.56
#